data_AF-A0A0W0Y2Y7-F1
#
_entry.id   AF-A0A0W0Y2Y7-F1
#
_cell.length_a   1.000
_cell.length_b   1.000
_cell.length_c   1.000
_cell.angle_alpha   90.00
_cell.angle_beta   90.00
_cell.angle_gamma   90.00
#
_symmetry.space_group_name_H-M   'P 1'
#
loop_
_entity.id
_entity.type
_entity.pdbx_description
1 polymer ?
#
loop_
_entity_poly.entity_id
_entity_poly.type
_entity_poly.pdbx_seq_one_letter_code
_entity_poly.pdbx_strand_id
1 'polypeptide(L)'
;MNKTSPQKTTCQVGLDQKNEAVISAHFMDKINGNSELDLYTSEAFLKRATYVSPDWMFNGLIPVLLNASQQFVTERVAAVKKRVLCYFREYGLNEARDIGTAECIAEVMFDRQFLKGRKSNYSRLALAAQIKELIKNKQPVKMVIPALPYKSSSPLKSRGILPDLSEVNFLLSLAEIARTITLIYGEQTSAPPRLAKFTVISDGSRFNRFLNEPLENIHHYQQRLNWWIDQLKIGDYVEIADYQQDIVKSLPKTLWLQKNSIRNQVIQLYSEVMIPILNPLAMTQTLNDAIARDPDPETDYAEGRFVPLFKSLLYTISYQCLQNYALIHGMEYDRLYTEIMRRIFKPYQTADKEQEDLRQAMLQEAWLAAIHYIAEIRSDRDLDDDPVLVCFPDAIRWTIHAKRGQLALLTTAGQGDPVQPWHGSSICQLTRTSKIKFYTHPVLLLEGKGATPILVEDPQDRLGLKNQPLFYVSADICFKDSGDLLHQIENLLTRKRKL
;
A
#
# COMPACT_ATOMS: atom_id res chain seq x y z
N MET A 1 41.53 -25.54 -21.01
CA MET A 1 41.29 -24.15 -20.56
C MET A 1 40.19 -23.55 -21.42
N ASN A 2 38.95 -23.53 -20.93
CA ASN A 2 37.91 -22.64 -21.45
C ASN A 2 37.16 -22.14 -20.21
N LYS A 3 37.58 -20.96 -19.73
CA LYS A 3 36.91 -20.25 -18.65
C LYS A 3 35.60 -19.73 -19.23
N THR A 4 34.52 -20.45 -18.97
CA THR A 4 33.17 -19.88 -19.07
C THR A 4 33.09 -18.76 -18.06
N SER A 5 33.09 -17.52 -18.56
CA SER A 5 32.76 -16.33 -17.79
C SER A 5 31.42 -16.54 -17.09
N PRO A 6 31.28 -16.20 -15.79
CA PRO A 6 29.99 -16.29 -15.13
C PRO A 6 29.04 -15.33 -15.84
N GLN A 7 27.98 -15.86 -16.43
CA GLN A 7 26.85 -15.06 -16.91
C GLN A 7 26.43 -14.17 -15.75
N LYS A 8 26.62 -12.85 -15.92
CA LYS A 8 25.99 -11.82 -15.09
C LYS A 8 24.49 -12.10 -15.10
N THR A 9 23.99 -12.78 -14.07
CA THR A 9 22.56 -12.81 -13.75
C THR A 9 22.20 -11.47 -13.13
N THR A 10 22.31 -10.40 -13.93
CA THR A 10 21.91 -9.06 -13.53
C THR A 10 20.40 -9.01 -13.48
N CYS A 11 19.86 -9.27 -12.30
CA CYS A 11 18.52 -8.83 -11.96
C CYS A 11 18.54 -7.31 -12.04
N GLN A 12 18.03 -6.73 -13.13
CA GLN A 12 17.91 -5.27 -13.24
C GLN A 12 16.89 -4.83 -12.19
N VAL A 13 17.38 -4.04 -11.23
CA VAL A 13 16.54 -3.41 -10.22
C VAL A 13 15.87 -2.21 -10.89
N GLY A 14 14.55 -2.18 -10.89
CA GLY A 14 13.80 -1.13 -11.54
C GLY A 14 12.34 -1.52 -11.77
N LEU A 15 11.59 -0.64 -12.41
CA LEU A 15 10.23 -0.89 -12.84
C LEU A 15 10.29 -1.76 -14.11
N ASP A 16 9.65 -2.94 -14.09
CA ASP A 16 9.69 -3.91 -15.20
C ASP A 16 8.74 -3.45 -16.32
N GLN A 17 9.28 -3.14 -17.51
CA GLN A 17 8.48 -2.72 -18.67
C GLN A 17 7.41 -3.75 -19.07
N LYS A 18 7.67 -5.04 -18.84
CA LYS A 18 6.79 -6.12 -19.26
C LYS A 18 5.70 -6.41 -18.23
N ASN A 19 6.07 -6.45 -16.96
CA ASN A 19 5.23 -6.92 -15.85
C ASN A 19 5.37 -6.00 -14.64
N GLU A 20 4.71 -4.86 -14.70
CA GLU A 20 4.85 -3.80 -13.72
C GLU A 20 3.85 -3.97 -12.56
N ALA A 21 2.77 -4.73 -12.75
CA ALA A 21 1.72 -5.01 -11.78
C ALA A 21 1.31 -3.77 -10.96
N VAL A 22 1.31 -2.59 -11.60
CA VAL A 22 1.26 -1.26 -10.93
C VAL A 22 -0.07 -1.06 -10.22
N ILE A 23 -1.11 -1.78 -10.62
CA ILE A 23 -2.45 -1.55 -10.11
C ILE A 23 -3.05 -2.88 -9.65
N SER A 24 -3.42 -2.94 -8.37
CA SER A 24 -4.37 -3.96 -7.88
C SER A 24 -5.73 -3.66 -8.51
N ALA A 25 -6.05 -4.42 -9.56
CA ALA A 25 -7.13 -4.15 -10.49
C ALA A 25 -8.53 -4.44 -9.92
N HIS A 26 -9.52 -3.65 -10.38
CA HIS A 26 -10.97 -3.91 -10.49
C HIS A 26 -11.80 -4.30 -9.25
N PHE A 27 -11.20 -4.49 -8.07
CA PHE A 27 -12.00 -4.95 -6.92
C PHE A 27 -13.11 -3.96 -6.55
N MET A 28 -12.85 -2.65 -6.62
CA MET A 28 -13.87 -1.63 -6.33
C MET A 28 -15.01 -1.64 -7.33
N ASP A 29 -14.74 -1.90 -8.61
CA ASP A 29 -15.80 -1.97 -9.63
C ASP A 29 -16.77 -3.11 -9.34
N LYS A 30 -16.22 -4.29 -8.99
CA LYS A 30 -17.02 -5.44 -8.57
C LYS A 30 -17.80 -5.19 -7.28
N ILE A 31 -17.17 -4.56 -6.28
CA ILE A 31 -17.82 -4.27 -4.98
C ILE A 31 -18.93 -3.24 -5.17
N ASN A 32 -18.66 -2.15 -5.90
CA ASN A 32 -19.62 -1.08 -6.17
C ASN A 32 -20.79 -1.53 -7.06
N GLY A 33 -20.56 -2.51 -7.95
CA GLY A 33 -21.62 -3.14 -8.73
C GLY A 33 -22.53 -4.08 -7.96
N ASN A 34 -22.21 -4.44 -6.70
CA ASN A 34 -23.08 -5.26 -5.87
C ASN A 34 -24.16 -4.41 -5.20
N SER A 35 -25.41 -4.57 -5.64
CA SER A 35 -26.57 -3.85 -5.10
C SER A 35 -26.94 -4.20 -3.66
N GLU A 36 -26.37 -5.26 -3.09
CA GLU A 36 -26.57 -5.63 -1.68
C GLU A 36 -25.64 -4.85 -0.73
N LEU A 37 -24.67 -4.11 -1.26
CA LEU A 37 -23.73 -3.33 -0.46
C LEU A 37 -24.10 -1.85 -0.47
N ASP A 38 -24.37 -1.33 0.72
CA ASP A 38 -24.63 0.08 0.97
C ASP A 38 -23.70 0.60 2.07
N LEU A 39 -23.35 1.88 1.96
CA LEU A 39 -22.76 2.62 3.08
C LEU A 39 -23.84 2.88 4.14
N TYR A 40 -23.43 2.94 5.40
CA TYR A 40 -24.29 3.46 6.45
C TYR A 40 -24.56 4.95 6.23
N THR A 41 -25.81 5.36 6.48
CA THR A 41 -26.10 6.78 6.71
C THR A 41 -25.31 7.25 7.93
N SER A 42 -25.09 8.57 8.06
CA SER A 42 -24.38 9.13 9.23
C SER A 42 -25.05 8.71 10.55
N GLU A 43 -26.39 8.69 10.59
CA GLU A 43 -27.15 8.22 11.75
C GLU A 43 -26.92 6.71 12.01
N ALA A 44 -27.03 5.87 10.97
CA ALA A 44 -26.82 4.43 11.11
C ALA A 44 -25.39 4.09 11.53
N PHE A 45 -24.41 4.84 11.02
CA PHE A 45 -23.00 4.70 11.39
C PHE A 45 -22.79 4.98 12.88
N LEU A 46 -23.27 6.13 13.36
CA LEU A 46 -23.14 6.51 14.78
C LEU A 46 -23.91 5.58 15.72
N LYS A 47 -25.08 5.09 15.30
CA LYS A 47 -25.90 4.14 16.08
C LYS A 47 -25.26 2.76 16.18
N ARG A 48 -24.53 2.33 15.14
CA ARG A 48 -23.81 1.06 15.12
C ARG A 48 -22.44 1.16 15.79
N ALA A 49 -21.90 2.36 15.94
CA ALA A 49 -20.57 2.53 16.49
C ALA A 49 -20.47 2.09 17.96
N THR A 50 -19.38 1.40 18.26
CA THR A 50 -18.93 1.20 19.64
C THR A 50 -17.86 2.23 19.95
N TYR A 51 -18.05 2.96 21.04
CA TYR A 51 -17.12 4.00 21.49
C TYR A 51 -16.15 3.41 22.51
N VAL A 52 -14.87 3.71 22.35
CA VAL A 52 -13.80 3.33 23.28
C VAL A 52 -13.03 4.56 23.74
N SER A 53 -12.50 4.51 24.96
CA SER A 53 -11.67 5.61 25.48
C SER A 53 -10.25 5.57 24.88
N PRO A 54 -9.52 6.70 24.91
CA PRO A 54 -8.09 6.70 24.60
C PRO A 54 -7.31 5.73 25.48
N ASP A 55 -7.70 5.58 26.75
CA ASP A 55 -7.09 4.63 27.69
C ASP A 55 -7.22 3.17 27.23
N TRP A 56 -8.40 2.77 26.75
CA TRP A 56 -8.63 1.45 26.17
C TRP A 56 -7.68 1.17 24.99
N MET A 57 -7.41 2.19 24.18
CA MET A 57 -6.49 2.07 23.04
C MET A 57 -5.02 2.01 23.49
N PHE A 58 -4.56 2.97 24.30
CA PHE A 58 -3.15 3.11 24.66
C PHE A 58 -2.68 2.09 25.69
N ASN A 59 -3.52 1.75 26.66
CA ASN A 59 -3.18 0.83 27.75
C ASN A 59 -3.77 -0.58 27.55
N GLY A 60 -4.65 -0.75 26.56
CA GLY A 60 -5.20 -2.05 26.17
C GLY A 60 -4.70 -2.52 24.80
N LEU A 61 -5.29 -1.99 23.73
CA LEU A 61 -5.09 -2.50 22.37
C LEU A 61 -3.63 -2.43 21.90
N ILE A 62 -2.94 -1.29 22.07
CA ILE A 62 -1.56 -1.11 21.62
C ILE A 62 -0.60 -2.13 22.28
N PRO A 63 -0.59 -2.29 23.63
CA PRO A 63 0.20 -3.34 24.28
C PRO A 63 -0.05 -4.75 23.74
N VAL A 64 -1.31 -5.11 23.48
CA VAL A 64 -1.69 -6.41 22.89
C VAL A 64 -1.06 -6.58 21.50
N LEU A 65 -1.14 -5.57 20.64
CA LEU A 65 -0.54 -5.60 19.30
C LEU A 65 0.99 -5.73 19.37
N LEU A 66 1.64 -4.98 20.27
CA LEU A 66 3.09 -5.00 20.45
C LEU A 66 3.58 -6.35 21.01
N ASN A 67 2.86 -6.94 21.97
CA ASN A 67 3.18 -8.25 22.52
C ASN A 67 3.06 -9.34 21.44
N ALA A 68 1.96 -9.35 20.69
CA ALA A 68 1.78 -10.28 19.58
C ALA A 68 2.85 -10.11 18.48
N SER A 69 3.25 -8.86 18.19
CA SER A 69 4.36 -8.55 17.28
C SER A 69 5.69 -9.11 17.78
N GLN A 70 6.01 -8.96 19.08
CA GLN A 70 7.24 -9.46 19.67
C GLN A 70 7.30 -11.00 19.64
N GLN A 71 6.22 -11.67 20.02
CA GLN A 71 6.14 -13.12 19.93
C GLN A 71 6.37 -13.60 18.49
N PHE A 72 5.71 -12.95 17.53
CA PHE A 72 5.86 -13.29 16.12
C PHE A 72 7.31 -13.13 15.62
N VAL A 73 7.99 -12.04 15.99
CA VAL A 73 9.41 -11.83 15.66
C VAL A 73 10.28 -12.98 16.19
N THR A 74 10.12 -13.37 17.46
CA THR A 74 10.87 -14.51 18.05
C THR A 74 10.62 -15.81 17.28
N GLU A 75 9.34 -16.10 16.95
CA GLU A 75 8.99 -17.26 16.13
C GLU A 75 9.64 -17.21 14.73
N ARG A 76 9.74 -16.01 14.13
CA ARG A 76 10.36 -15.83 12.80
C ARG A 76 11.87 -16.04 12.83
N VAL A 77 12.58 -15.54 13.86
CA VAL A 77 14.02 -15.81 14.03
C VAL A 77 14.29 -17.32 14.05
N ALA A 78 13.56 -18.07 14.87
CA ALA A 78 13.71 -19.52 14.94
C ALA A 78 13.38 -20.22 13.61
N ALA A 79 12.29 -19.81 12.95
CA ALA A 79 11.88 -20.37 11.66
C ALA A 79 12.91 -20.10 10.55
N VAL A 80 13.52 -18.91 10.52
CA VAL A 80 14.56 -18.52 9.56
C VAL A 80 15.81 -19.38 9.75
N LYS A 81 16.29 -19.53 10.99
CA LYS A 81 17.47 -20.37 11.31
C LYS A 81 17.29 -21.82 10.87
N LYS A 82 16.09 -22.38 11.02
CA LYS A 82 15.78 -23.72 10.50
C LYS A 82 15.76 -23.75 8.97
N ARG A 83 15.17 -22.74 8.34
CA ARG A 83 14.91 -22.71 6.91
C ARG A 83 16.17 -22.48 6.07
N VAL A 84 17.10 -21.66 6.54
CA VAL A 84 18.36 -21.40 5.83
C VAL A 84 19.19 -22.69 5.65
N LEU A 85 19.12 -23.63 6.60
CA LEU A 85 19.74 -24.97 6.49
C LEU A 85 19.20 -25.80 5.32
N CYS A 86 17.96 -25.55 4.88
CA CYS A 86 17.39 -26.24 3.73
C CYS A 86 17.77 -25.58 2.39
N TYR A 87 18.22 -24.33 2.42
CA TYR A 87 18.45 -23.51 1.22
C TYR A 87 19.90 -23.04 1.05
N PHE A 88 20.85 -23.50 1.86
CA PHE A 88 22.26 -23.06 1.82
C PHE A 88 22.89 -23.11 0.42
N ARG A 89 22.52 -24.11 -0.41
CA ARG A 89 22.98 -24.21 -1.80
C ARG A 89 22.50 -23.07 -2.69
N GLU A 90 21.32 -22.52 -2.46
CA GLU A 90 20.81 -21.34 -3.18
C GLU A 90 21.58 -20.06 -2.82
N TYR A 91 22.34 -20.08 -1.73
CA TYR A 91 23.29 -19.04 -1.33
C TYR A 91 24.70 -19.27 -1.86
N GLY A 92 24.91 -20.30 -2.69
CA GLY A 92 26.23 -20.65 -3.22
C GLY A 92 27.15 -21.34 -2.21
N LEU A 93 26.60 -21.88 -1.12
CA LEU A 93 27.37 -22.60 -0.10
C LEU A 93 27.43 -24.10 -0.40
N ASN A 94 28.57 -24.73 -0.09
CA ASN A 94 28.79 -26.16 -0.30
C ASN A 94 28.25 -27.01 0.86
N GLU A 95 28.31 -26.48 2.08
CA GLU A 95 27.85 -27.17 3.29
C GLU A 95 27.02 -26.24 4.18
N ALA A 96 26.10 -26.83 4.95
CA ALA A 96 25.23 -26.08 5.86
C ALA A 96 25.98 -25.40 7.02
N ARG A 97 27.19 -25.89 7.37
CA ARG A 97 28.04 -25.29 8.40
C ARG A 97 28.62 -23.93 7.98
N ASP A 98 28.60 -23.63 6.68
CA ASP A 98 29.15 -22.38 6.13
C ASP A 98 28.15 -21.21 6.19
N ILE A 99 26.94 -21.46 6.70
CA ILE A 99 25.89 -20.44 6.83
C ILE A 99 26.32 -19.39 7.85
N GLY A 100 26.36 -18.13 7.42
CA GLY A 100 26.64 -16.99 8.27
C GLY A 100 25.40 -16.13 8.54
N THR A 101 25.65 -14.99 9.19
CA THR A 101 24.64 -13.97 9.48
C THR A 101 24.01 -13.40 8.20
N ALA A 102 24.80 -13.24 7.12
CA ALA A 102 24.30 -12.67 5.88
C ALA A 102 23.20 -13.52 5.23
N GLU A 103 23.40 -14.84 5.19
CA GLU A 103 22.42 -15.79 4.65
C GLU A 103 21.17 -15.86 5.52
N CYS A 104 21.32 -15.82 6.85
CA CYS A 104 20.19 -15.74 7.78
C CYS A 104 19.36 -14.47 7.55
N ILE A 105 19.99 -13.29 7.46
CA ILE A 105 19.30 -12.01 7.20
C ILE A 105 18.59 -12.06 5.84
N ALA A 106 19.28 -12.54 4.79
CA ALA A 106 18.67 -12.70 3.48
C ALA A 106 17.43 -13.61 3.54
N GLU A 107 17.49 -14.73 4.28
CA GLU A 107 16.36 -15.65 4.40
C GLU A 107 15.19 -15.08 5.22
N VAL A 108 15.40 -14.07 6.09
CA VAL A 108 14.30 -13.28 6.67
C VAL A 108 13.48 -12.65 5.55
N MET A 109 14.14 -12.02 4.59
CA MET A 109 13.47 -11.30 3.50
C MET A 109 12.75 -12.24 2.51
N PHE A 110 13.13 -13.53 2.49
CA PHE A 110 12.43 -14.58 1.74
C PHE A 110 11.38 -15.35 2.56
N ASP A 111 11.12 -14.97 3.81
CA ASP A 111 10.07 -15.61 4.61
C ASP A 111 8.71 -15.39 3.94
N ARG A 112 7.93 -16.46 3.76
CA ARG A 112 6.58 -16.39 3.17
C ARG A 112 5.59 -15.63 4.05
N GLN A 113 5.95 -15.41 5.32
CA GLN A 113 5.21 -14.52 6.21
C GLN A 113 5.49 -13.05 5.92
N PHE A 114 6.54 -12.69 5.18
CA PHE A 114 6.87 -11.29 4.83
C PHE A 114 6.82 -11.02 3.32
N LEU A 115 7.14 -12.01 2.49
CA LEU A 115 7.29 -11.87 1.05
C LEU A 115 6.06 -12.37 0.28
N LYS A 116 5.60 -11.55 -0.67
CA LYS A 116 4.62 -11.85 -1.71
C LYS A 116 5.33 -12.16 -3.03
N GLY A 117 4.69 -12.97 -3.88
CA GLY A 117 5.20 -13.25 -5.22
C GLY A 117 6.20 -14.40 -5.29
N ARG A 118 6.81 -14.57 -6.47
CA ARG A 118 7.76 -15.66 -6.75
C ARG A 118 9.11 -15.32 -6.13
N LYS A 119 9.72 -16.28 -5.44
CA LYS A 119 11.07 -16.13 -4.87
C LYS A 119 12.13 -15.85 -5.94
N SER A 120 11.91 -16.28 -7.18
CA SER A 120 12.78 -16.03 -8.34
C SER A 120 12.85 -14.56 -8.75
N ASN A 121 12.00 -13.69 -8.19
CA ASN A 121 12.06 -12.25 -8.46
C ASN A 121 13.34 -11.61 -7.91
N TYR A 122 14.00 -12.23 -6.94
CA TYR A 122 15.27 -11.75 -6.38
C TYR A 122 16.21 -12.93 -6.12
N SER A 123 17.50 -12.78 -6.40
CA SER A 123 18.48 -13.85 -6.18
C SER A 123 18.91 -13.90 -4.71
N ARG A 124 18.79 -15.08 -4.07
CA ARG A 124 19.32 -15.34 -2.71
C ARG A 124 20.81 -15.05 -2.61
N LEU A 125 21.57 -15.56 -3.57
CA LEU A 125 23.01 -15.35 -3.65
C LEU A 125 23.36 -13.86 -3.75
N ALA A 126 22.67 -13.11 -4.62
CA ALA A 126 22.93 -11.68 -4.78
C ALA A 126 22.58 -10.88 -3.51
N LEU A 127 21.43 -11.19 -2.88
CA LEU A 127 21.01 -10.53 -1.65
C LEU A 127 21.98 -10.80 -0.49
N ALA A 128 22.38 -12.07 -0.31
CA ALA A 128 23.34 -12.44 0.72
C ALA A 128 24.70 -11.79 0.50
N ALA A 129 25.17 -11.70 -0.75
CA ALA A 129 26.41 -11.00 -1.09
C ALA A 129 26.34 -9.50 -0.74
N GLN A 130 25.22 -8.83 -1.06
CA GLN A 130 24.99 -7.43 -0.69
C GLN A 130 25.00 -7.24 0.83
N ILE A 131 24.26 -8.08 1.57
CA ILE A 131 24.22 -8.03 3.03
C ILE A 131 25.60 -8.31 3.64
N LYS A 132 26.36 -9.25 3.07
CA LYS A 132 27.71 -9.58 3.55
C LYS A 132 28.65 -8.37 3.47
N GLU A 133 28.55 -7.57 2.41
CA GLU A 133 29.34 -6.35 2.29
C GLU A 133 28.92 -5.28 3.32
N LEU A 134 27.61 -5.11 3.55
CA LEU A 134 27.11 -4.24 4.62
C LEU A 134 27.64 -4.67 6.00
N ILE A 135 27.58 -5.97 6.30
CA ILE A 135 28.06 -6.53 7.56
C ILE A 135 29.56 -6.28 7.73
N LYS A 136 30.35 -6.57 6.70
CA LYS A 136 31.81 -6.36 6.68
C LYS A 136 32.16 -4.91 6.98
N ASN A 137 31.38 -3.97 6.44
CA ASN A 137 31.57 -2.53 6.63
C ASN A 137 30.89 -1.98 7.90
N LYS A 138 30.33 -2.86 8.75
CA LYS A 138 29.59 -2.50 9.98
C LYS A 138 28.46 -1.50 9.72
N GLN A 139 27.79 -1.65 8.59
CA GLN A 139 26.69 -0.78 8.18
C GLN A 139 25.32 -1.39 8.55
N PRO A 140 24.33 -0.54 8.88
CA PRO A 140 22.96 -1.01 9.05
C PRO A 140 22.40 -1.59 7.74
N VAL A 141 21.52 -2.58 7.86
CA VAL A 141 20.71 -3.07 6.74
C VAL A 141 19.60 -2.05 6.46
N LYS A 142 19.82 -1.16 5.50
CA LYS A 142 18.85 -0.16 5.07
C LYS A 142 17.88 -0.77 4.07
N MET A 143 16.59 -0.50 4.26
CA MET A 143 15.52 -0.96 3.37
C MET A 143 14.65 0.23 2.99
N VAL A 144 14.20 0.27 1.75
CA VAL A 144 13.37 1.38 1.24
C VAL A 144 12.13 0.85 0.54
N ILE A 145 10.96 1.42 0.86
CA ILE A 145 9.67 1.02 0.28
C ILE A 145 8.78 2.24 -0.01
N PRO A 146 8.43 2.51 -1.28
CA PRO A 146 7.37 3.43 -1.63
C PRO A 146 6.01 2.86 -1.21
N ALA A 147 5.33 3.57 -0.32
CA ALA A 147 4.04 3.20 0.25
C ALA A 147 3.49 4.37 1.09
N LEU A 148 2.23 4.25 1.53
CA LEU A 148 1.56 5.21 2.40
C LEU A 148 1.53 6.64 1.80
N PRO A 149 0.96 6.84 0.60
CA PRO A 149 0.85 8.17 -0.02
C PRO A 149 0.00 9.12 0.83
N TYR A 150 -1.26 8.75 1.05
CA TYR A 150 -2.29 9.41 1.85
C TYR A 150 -3.51 8.49 1.92
N LYS A 151 -4.36 8.63 2.94
CA LYS A 151 -5.62 7.87 3.04
C LYS A 151 -6.58 8.34 1.96
N SER A 152 -7.10 7.41 1.17
CA SER A 152 -8.01 7.69 0.06
C SER A 152 -9.24 8.49 0.49
N SER A 153 -9.44 9.67 -0.11
CA SER A 153 -10.62 10.53 0.08
C SER A 153 -11.90 9.99 -0.54
N SER A 154 -11.86 8.86 -1.26
CA SER A 154 -13.06 8.18 -1.77
C SER A 154 -13.96 7.69 -0.63
N PRO A 155 -15.24 8.12 -0.57
CA PRO A 155 -16.20 7.69 0.46
C PRO A 155 -16.49 6.18 0.45
N LEU A 156 -16.27 5.51 -0.69
CA LEU A 156 -16.45 4.07 -0.80
C LEU A 156 -15.30 3.27 -0.18
N LYS A 157 -14.14 3.91 0.00
CA LYS A 157 -12.91 3.26 0.48
C LYS A 157 -12.62 3.59 1.95
N SER A 158 -12.86 4.82 2.40
CA SER A 158 -12.55 5.24 3.78
C SER A 158 -13.61 6.23 4.31
N ARG A 159 -13.67 6.40 5.64
CA ARG A 159 -14.51 7.40 6.33
C ARG A 159 -13.72 8.62 6.83
N GLY A 160 -12.46 8.75 6.45
CA GLY A 160 -11.63 9.85 6.88
C GLY A 160 -10.22 9.76 6.31
N ILE A 161 -9.47 10.84 6.46
CA ILE A 161 -8.20 11.05 5.76
C ILE A 161 -6.96 10.66 6.57
N LEU A 162 -7.13 10.24 7.83
CA LEU A 162 -5.99 9.93 8.70
C LEU A 162 -5.66 8.42 8.72
N PRO A 163 -4.42 8.04 9.08
CA PRO A 163 -4.06 6.66 9.35
C PRO A 163 -4.96 6.02 10.42
N ASP A 164 -5.50 4.85 10.11
CA ASP A 164 -6.25 4.00 11.04
C ASP A 164 -5.44 2.72 11.36
N LEU A 165 -6.08 1.71 11.95
CA LEU A 165 -5.37 0.49 12.33
C LEU A 165 -4.80 -0.30 11.12
N SER A 166 -5.23 0.00 9.89
CA SER A 166 -4.66 -0.59 8.67
C SER A 166 -3.23 -0.11 8.46
N GLU A 167 -2.99 1.19 8.59
CA GLU A 167 -1.66 1.78 8.54
C GLU A 167 -0.79 1.32 9.71
N VAL A 168 -1.35 1.28 10.93
CA VAL A 168 -0.65 0.75 12.12
C VAL A 168 -0.17 -0.68 11.89
N ASN A 169 -1.04 -1.55 11.34
CA ASN A 169 -0.69 -2.93 11.04
C ASN A 169 0.41 -3.05 9.96
N PHE A 170 0.41 -2.14 8.98
CA PHE A 170 1.45 -2.05 7.96
C PHE A 170 2.80 -1.61 8.55
N LEU A 171 2.81 -0.56 9.38
CA LEU A 171 4.02 -0.08 10.06
C LEU A 171 4.61 -1.15 10.98
N LEU A 172 3.77 -1.83 11.77
CA LEU A 172 4.20 -2.97 12.58
C LEU A 172 4.78 -4.09 11.72
N SER A 173 4.22 -4.34 10.54
CA SER A 173 4.75 -5.36 9.63
C SER A 173 6.18 -5.06 9.16
N LEU A 174 6.47 -3.79 8.85
CA LEU A 174 7.83 -3.36 8.50
C LEU A 174 8.77 -3.46 9.71
N ALA A 175 8.31 -3.01 10.88
CA ALA A 175 9.07 -3.10 12.13
C ALA A 175 9.39 -4.56 12.49
N GLU A 176 8.47 -5.51 12.30
CA GLU A 176 8.70 -6.94 12.54
C GLU A 176 9.83 -7.49 11.67
N ILE A 177 9.89 -7.11 10.39
CA ILE A 177 10.98 -7.51 9.49
C ILE A 177 12.30 -6.96 10.01
N ALA A 178 12.37 -5.64 10.25
CA ALA A 178 13.58 -4.98 10.72
C ALA A 178 14.05 -5.51 12.09
N ARG A 179 13.13 -5.81 13.01
CA ARG A 179 13.42 -6.43 14.32
C ARG A 179 13.94 -7.85 14.18
N THR A 180 13.36 -8.65 13.28
CA THR A 180 13.84 -10.01 13.01
C THR A 180 15.28 -9.98 12.50
N ILE A 181 15.60 -9.06 11.59
CA ILE A 181 16.97 -8.84 11.09
C ILE A 181 17.88 -8.35 12.21
N THR A 182 17.42 -7.39 13.01
CA THR A 182 18.17 -6.81 14.15
C THR A 182 18.56 -7.89 15.15
N LEU A 183 17.65 -8.79 15.53
CA LEU A 183 17.96 -9.88 16.46
C LEU A 183 19.02 -10.84 15.89
N ILE A 184 18.94 -11.19 14.60
CA ILE A 184 19.92 -12.05 13.95
C ILE A 184 21.28 -11.36 13.82
N TYR A 185 21.30 -10.06 13.47
CA TYR A 185 22.53 -9.31 13.30
C TYR A 185 23.20 -9.03 14.66
N GLY A 186 22.42 -8.79 15.72
CA GLY A 186 22.90 -8.51 17.07
C GLY A 186 23.60 -9.69 17.76
N GLU A 187 23.49 -10.91 17.21
CA GLU A 187 24.26 -12.06 17.68
C GLU A 187 25.77 -11.94 17.37
N GLN A 188 26.18 -10.99 16.52
CA GLN A 188 27.59 -10.71 16.26
C GLN A 188 28.20 -9.75 17.29
N THR A 189 29.38 -10.10 17.80
CA THR A 189 30.14 -9.32 18.80
C THR A 189 30.55 -7.91 18.33
N SER A 190 30.48 -7.62 17.03
CA SER A 190 30.93 -6.35 16.43
C SER A 190 29.83 -5.58 15.68
N ALA A 191 28.55 -5.89 15.96
CA ALA A 191 27.43 -5.29 15.26
C ALA A 191 27.27 -3.77 15.59
N PRO A 192 26.82 -2.95 14.62
CA PRO A 192 26.58 -1.53 14.87
C PRO A 192 25.39 -1.30 15.82
N PRO A 193 25.25 -0.11 16.43
CA PRO A 193 24.15 0.17 17.37
C PRO A 193 22.77 0.16 16.70
N ARG A 194 22.67 0.52 15.42
CA ARG A 194 21.45 0.39 14.60
C ARG A 194 21.67 -0.68 13.55
N LEU A 195 20.82 -1.71 13.53
CA LEU A 195 21.06 -2.93 12.76
C LEU A 195 20.23 -3.02 11.47
N ALA A 196 18.97 -2.60 11.51
CA ALA A 196 18.11 -2.58 10.33
C ALA A 196 17.01 -1.52 10.45
N LYS A 197 16.70 -0.84 9.35
CA LYS A 197 15.65 0.19 9.31
C LYS A 197 14.96 0.25 7.94
N PHE A 198 13.66 0.45 7.96
CA PHE A 198 12.85 0.82 6.80
C PHE A 198 12.69 2.34 6.71
N THR A 199 12.98 2.88 5.54
CA THR A 199 12.52 4.20 5.12
C THR A 199 11.31 3.99 4.21
N VAL A 200 10.14 4.41 4.67
CA VAL A 200 8.91 4.41 3.86
C VAL A 200 8.87 5.72 3.08
N ILE A 201 8.92 5.60 1.75
CA ILE A 201 8.85 6.75 0.84
C ILE A 201 7.38 7.02 0.55
N SER A 202 6.79 7.94 1.31
CA SER A 202 5.43 8.42 1.07
C SER A 202 5.42 9.20 -0.25
N ASP A 203 4.67 8.68 -1.21
CA ASP A 203 4.57 9.21 -2.57
C ASP A 203 3.29 10.03 -2.79
N GLY A 204 2.63 10.49 -1.74
CA GLY A 204 1.40 11.29 -1.85
C GLY A 204 1.63 12.59 -2.64
N SER A 205 2.66 13.35 -2.28
CA SER A 205 3.06 14.60 -2.93
C SER A 205 3.47 14.41 -4.40
N ARG A 206 3.80 13.19 -4.81
CA ARG A 206 4.14 12.86 -6.19
C ARG A 206 2.91 12.86 -7.10
N PHE A 207 1.76 12.40 -6.62
CA PHE A 207 0.56 12.21 -7.42
C PHE A 207 -0.55 13.24 -7.12
N ASN A 208 -0.42 14.00 -6.04
CA ASN A 208 -1.48 14.84 -5.49
C ASN A 208 -2.15 15.79 -6.51
N ARG A 209 -1.35 16.41 -7.40
CA ARG A 209 -1.82 17.44 -8.34
C ARG A 209 -2.88 16.91 -9.31
N PHE A 210 -2.75 15.69 -9.81
CA PHE A 210 -3.70 15.11 -10.76
C PHE A 210 -4.65 14.10 -10.11
N LEU A 211 -4.46 13.80 -8.82
CA LEU A 211 -5.46 13.12 -8.00
C LEU A 211 -6.35 14.09 -7.20
N ASN A 212 -6.08 15.39 -7.34
CA ASN A 212 -6.77 16.50 -6.67
C ASN A 212 -6.78 16.39 -5.14
N GLU A 213 -5.73 15.76 -4.59
CA GLU A 213 -5.56 15.65 -3.15
C GLU A 213 -4.82 16.88 -2.61
N PRO A 214 -5.38 17.61 -1.62
CA PRO A 214 -4.70 18.73 -0.98
C PRO A 214 -3.37 18.32 -0.33
N LEU A 215 -2.35 19.17 -0.45
CA LEU A 215 -1.04 18.91 0.18
C LEU A 215 -1.16 18.90 1.70
N GLU A 216 -2.09 19.68 2.26
CA GLU A 216 -2.40 19.75 3.68
C GLU A 216 -2.86 18.38 4.21
N ASN A 217 -3.71 17.67 3.45
CA ASN A 217 -4.16 16.32 3.82
C ASN A 217 -3.01 15.32 3.84
N ILE A 218 -2.13 15.38 2.83
CA ILE A 218 -0.93 14.53 2.77
C ILE A 218 -0.01 14.82 3.96
N HIS A 219 0.20 16.10 4.28
CA HIS A 219 1.03 16.50 5.41
C HIS A 219 0.44 16.02 6.74
N HIS A 220 -0.86 16.21 6.97
CA HIS A 220 -1.55 15.72 8.16
C HIS A 220 -1.48 14.19 8.27
N TYR A 221 -1.63 13.47 7.16
CA TYR A 221 -1.48 12.02 7.12
C TYR A 221 -0.06 11.59 7.52
N GLN A 222 0.98 12.20 6.94
CA GLN A 222 2.38 11.92 7.27
C GLN A 222 2.73 12.27 8.72
N GLN A 223 2.26 13.40 9.24
CA GLN A 223 2.41 13.76 10.66
C GLN A 223 1.78 12.70 11.56
N ARG A 224 0.58 12.22 11.21
CA ARG A 224 -0.12 11.20 11.99
C ARG A 224 0.56 9.83 11.89
N LEU A 225 1.18 9.49 10.75
CA LEU A 225 2.02 8.29 10.65
C LEU A 225 3.23 8.36 11.58
N ASN A 226 3.93 9.50 11.62
CA ASN A 226 5.05 9.70 12.55
C ASN A 226 4.59 9.64 14.01
N TRP A 227 3.44 10.23 14.33
CA TRP A 227 2.83 10.10 15.63
C TRP A 227 2.57 8.62 15.99
N TRP A 228 2.03 7.81 15.07
CA TRP A 228 1.85 6.37 15.29
C TRP A 228 3.18 5.63 15.49
N ILE A 229 4.22 5.97 14.73
CA ILE A 229 5.57 5.40 14.90
C ILE A 229 6.09 5.64 16.33
N ASP A 230 5.86 6.84 16.87
CA ASP A 230 6.24 7.20 18.24
C ASP A 230 5.42 6.43 19.27
N GLN A 231 4.09 6.37 19.11
CA GLN A 231 3.20 5.63 20.02
C GLN A 231 3.51 4.13 20.07
N LEU A 232 3.85 3.54 18.93
CA LEU A 232 4.23 2.14 18.81
C LEU A 232 5.69 1.88 19.24
N LYS A 233 6.47 2.95 19.49
CA LYS A 233 7.91 2.89 19.81
C LYS A 233 8.72 2.11 18.78
N ILE A 234 8.46 2.38 17.50
CA ILE A 234 9.12 1.70 16.36
C ILE A 234 10.02 2.62 15.53
N GLY A 235 10.31 3.84 15.99
CA GLY A 235 11.14 4.82 15.27
C GLY A 235 12.58 4.39 14.96
N ASP A 236 13.12 3.43 15.73
CA ASP A 236 14.41 2.81 15.43
C ASP A 236 14.36 1.87 14.20
N TYR A 237 13.17 1.41 13.83
CA TYR A 237 12.96 0.40 12.80
C TYR A 237 12.26 0.94 11.55
N VAL A 238 11.47 2.01 11.68
CA VAL A 238 10.67 2.59 10.60
C VAL A 238 10.73 4.10 10.67
N GLU A 239 10.86 4.76 9.52
CA GLU A 239 10.67 6.20 9.36
C GLU A 239 9.87 6.51 8.10
N ILE A 240 9.26 7.69 8.05
CA ILE A 240 8.55 8.21 6.88
C ILE A 240 9.40 9.32 6.25
N ALA A 241 9.53 9.25 4.93
CA ALA A 241 10.20 10.24 4.09
C ALA A 241 9.26 10.62 2.94
N ASP A 242 9.26 11.89 2.52
CA ASP A 242 8.45 12.35 1.40
C ASP A 242 9.21 12.22 0.08
N TYR A 243 8.59 11.56 -0.90
CA TYR A 243 9.20 11.29 -2.21
C TYR A 243 9.70 12.57 -2.89
N GLN A 244 8.86 13.61 -2.99
CA GLN A 244 9.23 14.82 -3.72
C GLN A 244 10.36 15.56 -3.02
N GLN A 245 10.34 15.63 -1.69
CA GLN A 245 11.41 16.26 -0.92
C GLN A 245 12.76 15.55 -1.15
N ASP A 246 12.79 14.22 -1.10
CA ASP A 246 14.03 13.46 -1.29
C ASP A 246 14.54 13.50 -2.73
N ILE A 247 13.64 13.41 -3.71
CA ILE A 247 14.01 13.53 -5.12
C ILE A 247 14.59 14.91 -5.42
N VAL A 248 13.95 15.99 -4.96
CA VAL A 248 14.43 17.35 -5.18
C VAL A 248 15.78 17.59 -4.51
N LYS A 249 15.99 17.02 -3.32
CA LYS A 249 17.20 17.21 -2.54
C LYS A 249 18.38 16.38 -3.03
N SER A 250 18.13 15.14 -3.45
CA SER A 250 19.18 14.12 -3.58
C SER A 250 19.38 13.61 -5.00
N LEU A 251 18.39 13.76 -5.90
CA LEU A 251 18.54 13.30 -7.28
C LEU A 251 19.45 14.26 -8.06
N PRO A 252 20.50 13.77 -8.75
CA PRO A 252 21.34 14.60 -9.59
C PRO A 252 20.53 15.40 -10.61
N LYS A 253 20.88 16.68 -10.80
CA LYS A 253 20.15 17.61 -11.69
C LYS A 253 19.98 17.06 -13.11
N THR A 254 20.95 16.32 -13.62
CA THR A 254 20.91 15.68 -14.94
C THR A 254 19.79 14.63 -15.01
N LEU A 255 19.72 13.73 -14.04
CA LEU A 255 18.65 12.72 -13.94
C LEU A 255 17.29 13.36 -13.70
N TRP A 256 17.22 14.42 -12.89
CA TRP A 256 15.97 15.17 -12.67
C TRP A 256 15.44 15.80 -13.97
N LEU A 257 16.31 16.41 -14.78
CA LEU A 257 15.93 16.96 -16.09
C LEU A 257 15.47 15.85 -17.06
N GLN A 258 16.17 14.71 -17.07
CA GLN A 258 15.80 13.56 -17.89
C GLN A 258 14.43 12.98 -17.50
N LYS A 259 14.20 12.78 -16.20
CA LYS A 259 12.89 12.36 -15.65
C LYS A 259 11.77 13.28 -16.13
N ASN A 260 11.95 14.60 -16.02
CA ASN A 260 10.95 15.57 -16.47
C ASN A 260 10.73 15.54 -17.99
N SER A 261 11.80 15.36 -18.77
CA SER A 261 11.70 15.21 -20.23
C SER A 261 10.88 13.99 -20.61
N ILE A 262 11.17 12.83 -20.00
CA ILE A 262 10.42 11.58 -20.21
C ILE A 262 8.94 11.80 -19.86
N ARG A 263 8.66 12.38 -18.68
CA ARG A 263 7.29 12.64 -18.24
C ARG A 263 6.51 13.45 -19.27
N ASN A 264 7.09 14.55 -19.76
CA ASN A 264 6.42 15.43 -20.72
C ASN A 264 6.17 14.73 -22.06
N GLN A 265 7.13 13.93 -22.54
CA GLN A 265 6.97 13.12 -23.76
C GLN A 265 5.86 12.08 -23.60
N VAL A 266 5.76 11.41 -22.45
CA VAL A 266 4.71 10.42 -22.19
C VAL A 266 3.35 11.07 -22.05
N ILE A 267 3.23 12.25 -21.41
CA ILE A 267 1.99 13.04 -21.39
C ILE A 267 1.54 13.30 -22.82
N GLN A 268 2.42 13.85 -23.65
CA GLN A 268 2.09 14.15 -25.05
C GLN A 268 1.61 12.90 -25.79
N LEU A 269 2.38 11.80 -25.73
CA LEU A 269 2.06 10.54 -26.38
C LEU A 269 0.67 10.01 -25.97
N TYR A 270 0.40 9.92 -24.66
CA TYR A 270 -0.87 9.41 -24.17
C TYR A 270 -2.02 10.39 -24.42
N SER A 271 -1.79 11.69 -24.39
CA SER A 271 -2.81 12.69 -24.76
C SER A 271 -3.22 12.58 -26.22
N GLU A 272 -2.26 12.43 -27.15
CA GLU A 272 -2.53 12.26 -28.58
C GLU A 272 -3.34 10.99 -28.89
N VAL A 273 -3.14 9.93 -28.10
CA VAL A 273 -3.79 8.62 -28.32
C VAL A 273 -5.11 8.48 -27.57
N MET A 274 -5.15 8.87 -26.29
CA MET A 274 -6.25 8.55 -25.38
C MET A 274 -7.34 9.62 -25.35
N ILE A 275 -7.02 10.91 -25.53
CA ILE A 275 -8.04 11.97 -25.50
C ILE A 275 -9.04 11.82 -26.66
N PRO A 276 -8.62 11.58 -27.92
CA PRO A 276 -9.56 11.52 -29.05
C PRO A 276 -10.56 10.36 -28.99
N ILE A 277 -10.28 9.31 -28.22
CA ILE A 277 -11.15 8.13 -28.10
C ILE A 277 -12.11 8.19 -26.91
N LEU A 278 -11.97 9.18 -26.03
CA LEU A 278 -12.83 9.33 -24.87
C LEU A 278 -14.23 9.74 -25.32
N ASN A 279 -15.17 8.79 -25.23
CA ASN A 279 -16.59 9.04 -25.43
C ASN A 279 -17.34 8.60 -24.15
N PRO A 280 -17.63 9.54 -23.24
CA PRO A 280 -18.33 9.24 -21.99
C PRO A 280 -19.70 8.58 -22.18
N LEU A 281 -20.35 8.75 -23.33
CA LEU A 281 -21.63 8.13 -23.66
C LEU A 281 -21.51 6.68 -24.14
N ALA A 282 -20.30 6.23 -24.52
CA ALA A 282 -20.03 4.92 -25.07
C ALA A 282 -18.83 4.25 -24.38
N MET A 283 -18.82 4.22 -23.04
CA MET A 283 -17.66 3.77 -22.26
C MET A 283 -17.18 2.36 -22.60
N THR A 284 -18.06 1.42 -22.91
CA THR A 284 -17.64 0.07 -23.35
C THR A 284 -16.76 0.15 -24.60
N GLN A 285 -17.13 0.96 -25.58
CA GLN A 285 -16.36 1.14 -26.81
C GLN A 285 -15.05 1.89 -26.51
N THR A 286 -15.11 2.97 -25.73
CA THR A 286 -13.93 3.74 -25.32
C THR A 286 -12.89 2.88 -24.61
N LEU A 287 -13.30 1.98 -23.71
CA LEU A 287 -12.37 1.09 -23.01
C LEU A 287 -11.76 0.08 -23.98
N ASN A 288 -12.52 -0.50 -24.90
CA ASN A 288 -11.98 -1.42 -25.91
C ASN A 288 -10.98 -0.72 -26.85
N ASP A 289 -11.28 0.52 -27.27
CA ASP A 289 -10.38 1.31 -28.09
C ASP A 289 -9.10 1.67 -27.32
N ALA A 290 -9.19 1.96 -26.03
CA ALA A 290 -8.02 2.24 -25.19
C ALA A 290 -7.13 1.02 -25.00
N ILE A 291 -7.72 -0.18 -24.85
CA ILE A 291 -6.95 -1.45 -24.81
C ILE A 291 -6.20 -1.65 -26.13
N ALA A 292 -6.89 -1.48 -27.25
CA ALA A 292 -6.32 -1.70 -28.59
C ALA A 292 -5.24 -0.67 -28.96
N ARG A 293 -5.28 0.52 -28.36
CA ARG A 293 -4.40 1.65 -28.69
C ARG A 293 -3.38 1.97 -27.58
N ASP A 294 -3.32 1.22 -26.48
CA ASP A 294 -2.35 1.48 -25.40
C ASP A 294 -0.92 1.51 -25.98
N PRO A 295 -0.20 2.65 -25.92
CA PRO A 295 1.15 2.76 -26.50
C PRO A 295 2.18 1.88 -25.79
N ASP A 296 1.88 1.40 -24.59
CA ASP A 296 2.78 0.66 -23.73
C ASP A 296 1.98 -0.35 -22.88
N PRO A 297 1.43 -1.41 -23.52
CA PRO A 297 0.58 -2.38 -22.85
C PRO A 297 1.40 -3.37 -22.00
N GLU A 298 0.81 -3.81 -20.88
CA GLU A 298 1.40 -4.88 -20.06
C GLU A 298 1.16 -6.25 -20.71
N THR A 299 2.20 -7.09 -20.85
CA THR A 299 2.10 -8.33 -21.64
C THR A 299 1.26 -9.42 -20.96
N ASP A 300 1.23 -9.41 -19.63
CA ASP A 300 0.50 -10.40 -18.83
C ASP A 300 -0.95 -9.97 -18.54
N TYR A 301 -1.41 -8.82 -19.06
CA TYR A 301 -2.74 -8.26 -18.80
C TYR A 301 -3.51 -7.94 -20.08
N ALA A 302 -4.64 -8.62 -20.29
CA ALA A 302 -5.43 -8.48 -21.52
C ALA A 302 -6.01 -7.07 -21.72
N GLU A 303 -6.24 -6.30 -20.64
CA GLU A 303 -6.71 -4.90 -20.76
C GLU A 303 -5.55 -3.88 -20.87
N GLY A 304 -4.31 -4.33 -21.08
CA GLY A 304 -3.14 -3.46 -21.10
C GLY A 304 -2.87 -2.79 -19.75
N ARG A 305 -2.25 -1.61 -19.78
CA ARG A 305 -1.87 -0.85 -18.57
C ARG A 305 -2.83 0.30 -18.29
N PHE A 306 -3.29 0.99 -19.33
CA PHE A 306 -4.10 2.20 -19.20
C PHE A 306 -5.46 1.94 -18.55
N VAL A 307 -6.22 0.97 -19.05
CA VAL A 307 -7.60 0.74 -18.60
C VAL A 307 -7.70 0.30 -17.13
N PRO A 308 -6.87 -0.64 -16.63
CA PRO A 308 -6.87 -0.99 -15.21
C PRO A 308 -6.52 0.19 -14.30
N LEU A 309 -5.58 1.04 -14.72
CA LEU A 309 -5.23 2.25 -13.99
C LEU A 309 -6.40 3.22 -13.94
N PHE A 310 -7.00 3.54 -15.09
CA PHE A 310 -8.17 4.41 -15.19
C PHE A 310 -9.29 3.92 -14.27
N LYS A 311 -9.64 2.63 -14.34
CA LYS A 311 -10.64 2.02 -13.45
C LYS A 311 -10.29 2.15 -11.97
N SER A 312 -9.01 2.08 -11.59
CA SER A 312 -8.58 2.27 -10.20
C SER A 312 -8.67 3.73 -9.75
N LEU A 313 -8.27 4.66 -10.63
CA LEU A 313 -8.29 6.10 -10.36
C LEU A 313 -9.70 6.65 -10.25
N LEU A 314 -10.68 6.04 -10.95
CA LEU A 314 -12.10 6.39 -10.78
C LEU A 314 -12.57 6.34 -9.32
N TYR A 315 -11.98 5.44 -8.52
CA TYR A 315 -12.29 5.27 -7.10
C TYR A 315 -11.24 5.90 -6.17
N THR A 316 -10.36 6.76 -6.68
CA THR A 316 -9.24 7.32 -5.90
C THR A 316 -9.18 8.85 -5.97
N ILE A 317 -9.56 9.43 -7.10
CA ILE A 317 -9.53 10.87 -7.32
C ILE A 317 -10.52 11.59 -6.40
N SER A 318 -10.09 12.76 -5.92
CA SER A 318 -10.94 13.73 -5.25
C SER A 318 -11.59 14.64 -6.30
N TYR A 319 -12.81 14.31 -6.73
CA TYR A 319 -13.41 14.94 -7.92
C TYR A 319 -13.74 16.42 -7.71
N GLN A 320 -13.01 17.32 -8.38
CA GLN A 320 -13.24 18.76 -8.27
C GLN A 320 -14.58 19.15 -8.90
N CYS A 321 -14.92 18.56 -10.05
CA CYS A 321 -16.23 18.80 -10.68
C CYS A 321 -17.39 18.49 -9.74
N LEU A 322 -17.27 17.39 -8.99
CA LEU A 322 -18.27 16.92 -8.03
C LEU A 322 -18.33 17.79 -6.78
N GLN A 323 -17.19 18.21 -6.23
CA GLN A 323 -17.12 19.12 -5.09
C GLN A 323 -17.79 20.45 -5.41
N ASN A 324 -17.46 21.04 -6.57
CA ASN A 324 -18.04 22.31 -7.01
C ASN A 324 -19.55 22.20 -7.18
N TYR A 325 -20.03 21.12 -7.81
CA TYR A 325 -21.46 20.88 -7.97
C TYR A 325 -22.17 20.74 -6.61
N ALA A 326 -21.63 19.91 -5.71
CA ALA A 326 -22.18 19.70 -4.38
C ALA A 326 -22.29 21.02 -3.60
N LEU A 327 -21.26 21.88 -3.67
CA LEU A 327 -21.25 23.18 -3.01
C LEU A 327 -22.32 24.14 -3.57
N ILE A 328 -22.41 24.25 -4.90
CA ILE A 328 -23.35 25.16 -5.58
C ILE A 328 -24.81 24.77 -5.27
N HIS A 329 -25.10 23.47 -5.22
CA HIS A 329 -26.44 22.95 -5.04
C HIS A 329 -26.77 22.59 -3.58
N GLY A 330 -25.86 22.83 -2.63
CA GLY A 330 -26.06 22.51 -1.21
C GLY A 330 -26.28 21.02 -0.93
N MET A 331 -25.60 20.15 -1.68
CA MET A 331 -25.71 18.69 -1.56
C MET A 331 -24.55 18.10 -0.76
N GLU A 332 -24.80 16.98 -0.10
CA GLU A 332 -23.76 16.20 0.58
C GLU A 332 -22.88 15.47 -0.44
N TYR A 333 -21.58 15.78 -0.46
CA TYR A 333 -20.61 15.22 -1.41
C TYR A 333 -20.61 13.68 -1.40
N ASP A 334 -20.55 13.06 -0.22
CA ASP A 334 -20.44 11.59 -0.09
C ASP A 334 -21.65 10.86 -0.69
N ARG A 335 -22.85 11.43 -0.50
CA ARG A 335 -24.10 10.90 -1.05
C ARG A 335 -24.09 11.00 -2.56
N LEU A 336 -23.74 12.18 -3.10
CA LEU A 336 -23.69 12.41 -4.53
C LEU A 336 -22.62 11.56 -5.21
N TYR A 337 -21.44 11.44 -4.60
CA TYR A 337 -20.36 10.55 -5.04
C TYR A 337 -20.86 9.12 -5.18
N THR A 338 -21.49 8.59 -4.13
CA THR A 338 -21.98 7.21 -4.11
C THR A 338 -23.04 6.96 -5.18
N GLU A 339 -23.96 7.92 -5.36
CA GLU A 339 -25.02 7.84 -6.37
C GLU A 339 -24.46 7.77 -7.80
N ILE A 340 -23.56 8.69 -8.15
CA ILE A 340 -22.98 8.75 -9.50
C ILE A 340 -22.05 7.57 -9.75
N MET A 341 -21.21 7.20 -8.77
CA MET A 341 -20.26 6.11 -8.93
C MET A 341 -20.92 4.77 -9.20
N ARG A 342 -22.13 4.50 -8.69
CA ARG A 342 -22.90 3.30 -9.02
C ARG A 342 -23.21 3.15 -10.51
N ARG A 343 -23.26 4.28 -11.24
CA ARG A 343 -23.60 4.34 -12.66
C ARG A 343 -22.47 4.93 -13.49
N ILE A 344 -21.24 5.00 -12.99
CA ILE A 344 -20.15 5.75 -13.65
C ILE A 344 -19.93 5.34 -15.11
N PHE A 345 -20.11 4.05 -15.45
CA PHE A 345 -19.98 3.52 -16.80
C PHE A 345 -21.28 3.47 -17.62
N LYS A 346 -22.42 3.84 -17.05
CA LYS A 346 -23.74 3.78 -17.70
C LYS A 346 -24.31 5.20 -17.83
N PRO A 347 -24.59 5.68 -19.06
CA PRO A 347 -25.22 6.97 -19.25
C PRO A 347 -26.57 7.06 -18.53
N TYR A 348 -26.87 8.24 -17.98
CA TYR A 348 -28.19 8.58 -17.50
C TYR A 348 -29.14 8.87 -18.66
N GLN A 349 -30.45 8.76 -18.40
CA GLN A 349 -31.47 9.10 -19.41
C GLN A 349 -31.55 10.61 -19.61
N THR A 350 -32.13 11.05 -20.74
CA THR A 350 -32.19 12.47 -21.13
C THR A 350 -32.89 13.38 -20.12
N ALA A 351 -33.75 12.82 -19.26
CA ALA A 351 -34.43 13.55 -18.18
C ALA A 351 -33.48 13.98 -17.04
N ASP A 352 -32.34 13.31 -16.89
CA ASP A 352 -31.36 13.54 -15.81
C ASP A 352 -30.10 14.24 -16.35
N LYS A 353 -30.28 15.24 -17.23
CA LYS A 353 -29.18 15.87 -17.99
C LYS A 353 -28.06 16.40 -17.09
N GLU A 354 -28.38 17.03 -15.95
CA GLU A 354 -27.37 17.57 -15.04
C GLU A 354 -26.52 16.47 -14.40
N GLN A 355 -27.13 15.34 -14.01
CA GLN A 355 -26.39 14.19 -13.47
C GLN A 355 -25.53 13.54 -14.55
N GLU A 356 -26.03 13.49 -15.80
CA GLU A 356 -25.27 13.00 -16.93
C GLU A 356 -24.04 13.88 -17.22
N ASP A 357 -24.21 15.19 -17.30
CA ASP A 357 -23.13 16.15 -17.54
C ASP A 357 -22.04 16.01 -16.44
N LEU A 358 -22.46 15.85 -15.18
CA LEU A 358 -21.55 15.64 -14.05
C LEU A 358 -20.81 14.30 -14.12
N ARG A 359 -21.50 13.20 -14.46
CA ARG A 359 -20.88 11.88 -14.68
C ARG A 359 -19.82 11.95 -15.78
N GLN A 360 -20.11 12.63 -16.89
CA GLN A 360 -19.16 12.82 -17.98
C GLN A 360 -17.93 13.64 -17.55
N ALA A 361 -18.12 14.70 -16.76
CA ALA A 361 -17.03 15.49 -16.20
C ALA A 361 -16.12 14.64 -15.29
N MET A 362 -16.70 13.80 -14.43
CA MET A 362 -15.92 12.87 -13.59
C MET A 362 -15.09 11.89 -14.43
N LEU A 363 -15.68 11.32 -15.49
CA LEU A 363 -14.96 10.43 -16.40
C LEU A 363 -13.79 11.15 -17.10
N GLN A 364 -13.98 12.39 -17.56
CA GLN A 364 -12.93 13.19 -18.17
C GLN A 364 -11.80 13.49 -17.19
N GLU A 365 -12.14 13.89 -15.97
CA GLU A 365 -11.16 14.18 -14.90
C GLU A 365 -10.32 12.93 -14.59
N ALA A 366 -10.95 11.77 -14.44
CA ALA A 366 -10.25 10.51 -14.20
C ALA A 366 -9.42 10.02 -15.38
N TRP A 367 -9.85 10.29 -16.61
CA TRP A 367 -9.12 9.94 -17.82
C TRP A 367 -7.81 10.74 -17.94
N LEU A 368 -7.88 12.05 -17.70
CA LEU A 368 -6.71 12.92 -17.69
C LEU A 368 -5.76 12.56 -16.55
N ALA A 369 -6.29 12.25 -15.37
CA ALA A 369 -5.49 11.78 -14.24
C ALA A 369 -4.73 10.49 -14.57
N ALA A 370 -5.34 9.54 -15.30
CA ALA A 370 -4.68 8.31 -15.73
C ALA A 370 -3.49 8.59 -16.68
N ILE A 371 -3.65 9.52 -17.62
CA ILE A 371 -2.56 9.97 -18.51
C ILE A 371 -1.38 10.51 -17.70
N HIS A 372 -1.65 11.43 -16.77
CA HIS A 372 -0.61 12.02 -15.92
C HIS A 372 0.04 11.01 -14.98
N TYR A 373 -0.74 10.09 -14.41
CA TYR A 373 -0.24 9.04 -13.54
C TYR A 373 0.73 8.12 -14.27
N ILE A 374 0.39 7.65 -15.49
CA ILE A 374 1.31 6.83 -16.29
C ILE A 374 2.59 7.59 -16.60
N ALA A 375 2.48 8.86 -17.02
CA ALA A 375 3.64 9.67 -17.30
C ALA A 375 4.57 9.81 -16.09
N GLU A 376 4.02 10.00 -14.90
CA GLU A 376 4.79 10.10 -13.66
C GLU A 376 5.45 8.77 -13.29
N ILE A 377 4.79 7.62 -13.48
CA ILE A 377 5.40 6.29 -13.29
C ILE A 377 6.51 6.02 -14.32
N ARG A 378 6.23 6.25 -15.60
CA ARG A 378 7.18 6.05 -16.70
C ARG A 378 8.43 6.92 -16.56
N SER A 379 8.28 8.11 -15.99
CA SER A 379 9.42 9.00 -15.74
C SER A 379 10.43 8.45 -14.73
N ASP A 380 10.05 7.50 -13.87
CA ASP A 380 11.00 6.73 -13.05
C ASP A 380 11.49 5.48 -13.78
N ARG A 381 10.58 4.77 -14.45
CA ARG A 381 10.85 3.48 -15.07
C ARG A 381 11.82 3.56 -16.23
N ASP A 382 11.67 4.60 -17.05
CA ASP A 382 12.41 4.73 -18.30
C ASP A 382 13.76 5.46 -18.08
N LEU A 383 14.17 5.68 -16.83
CA LEU A 383 15.54 6.07 -16.48
C LEU A 383 16.44 4.83 -16.41
N ASP A 384 17.74 5.02 -16.66
CA ASP A 384 18.74 3.95 -16.55
C ASP A 384 18.94 3.47 -15.09
N ASP A 385 18.77 4.38 -14.13
CA ASP A 385 18.90 4.13 -12.69
C ASP A 385 17.57 4.35 -11.97
N ASP A 386 17.24 3.47 -11.01
CA ASP A 386 16.07 3.65 -10.13
C ASP A 386 16.28 4.92 -9.27
N PRO A 387 15.48 5.98 -9.45
CA PRO A 387 15.70 7.25 -8.76
C PRO A 387 15.58 7.13 -7.23
N VAL A 388 14.82 6.15 -6.71
CA VAL A 388 14.76 5.87 -5.29
C VAL A 388 16.11 5.33 -4.80
N LEU A 389 16.74 4.41 -5.53
CA LEU A 389 18.04 3.87 -5.14
C LEU A 389 19.20 4.85 -5.35
N VAL A 390 19.07 5.79 -6.28
CA VAL A 390 20.00 6.92 -6.40
C VAL A 390 19.95 7.80 -5.14
N CYS A 391 18.74 8.06 -4.62
CA CYS A 391 18.58 8.87 -3.39
C CYS A 391 18.91 8.08 -2.11
N PHE A 392 18.73 6.76 -2.13
CA PHE A 392 18.98 5.86 -1.02
C PHE A 392 20.01 4.78 -1.40
N PRO A 393 21.29 5.16 -1.59
CA PRO A 393 22.32 4.21 -1.98
C PRO A 393 22.46 3.11 -0.93
N ASP A 394 22.81 1.92 -1.40
CA ASP A 394 22.98 0.68 -0.62
C ASP A 394 21.70 0.13 0.04
N ALA A 395 20.56 0.81 -0.08
CA ALA A 395 19.29 0.32 0.44
C ALA A 395 18.79 -0.88 -0.38
N ILE A 396 18.19 -1.84 0.32
CA ILE A 396 17.50 -2.97 -0.31
C ILE A 396 16.11 -2.49 -0.74
N ARG A 397 15.80 -2.64 -2.03
CA ARG A 397 14.57 -2.16 -2.66
C ARG A 397 13.38 -3.10 -2.35
N TRP A 398 12.43 -2.59 -1.57
CA TRP A 398 11.15 -3.24 -1.30
C TRP A 398 10.00 -2.55 -2.02
N THR A 399 8.92 -3.27 -2.27
CA THR A 399 7.76 -2.76 -3.01
C THR A 399 6.47 -3.42 -2.51
N ILE A 400 5.32 -2.81 -2.74
CA ILE A 400 4.02 -3.43 -2.47
C ILE A 400 3.52 -4.29 -3.65
N HIS A 401 4.21 -4.24 -4.80
CA HIS A 401 3.87 -4.95 -6.04
C HIS A 401 4.94 -5.99 -6.37
N ALA A 402 4.56 -7.21 -6.77
CA ALA A 402 5.54 -8.25 -7.10
C ALA A 402 6.24 -7.98 -8.43
N LYS A 403 7.50 -7.51 -8.38
CA LYS A 403 8.33 -7.20 -9.57
C LYS A 403 9.68 -7.91 -9.49
N ARG A 404 10.32 -8.15 -10.63
CA ARG A 404 11.70 -8.65 -10.68
C ARG A 404 12.65 -7.58 -10.14
N GLY A 405 13.73 -8.00 -9.47
CA GLY A 405 14.72 -7.09 -8.89
C GLY A 405 14.28 -6.41 -7.59
N GLN A 406 13.08 -6.70 -7.06
CA GLN A 406 12.58 -6.08 -5.84
C GLN A 406 11.90 -7.11 -4.92
N LEU A 407 11.88 -6.82 -3.62
CA LEU A 407 11.24 -7.66 -2.62
C LEU A 407 9.82 -7.15 -2.35
N ALA A 408 8.81 -7.93 -2.70
CA ALA A 408 7.43 -7.52 -2.55
C ALA A 408 6.88 -7.85 -1.17
N LEU A 409 6.48 -6.83 -0.41
CA LEU A 409 5.88 -6.97 0.89
C LEU A 409 4.53 -7.70 0.78
N LEU A 410 4.35 -8.68 1.66
CA LEU A 410 3.06 -9.33 1.87
C LEU A 410 2.21 -8.48 2.79
N THR A 411 1.23 -7.79 2.23
CA THR A 411 0.12 -7.21 2.98
C THR A 411 -0.93 -8.28 3.29
N THR A 412 -1.56 -8.21 4.46
CA THR A 412 -2.56 -9.17 4.91
C THR A 412 -3.86 -8.97 4.15
N ALA A 413 -4.17 -9.89 3.22
CA ALA A 413 -5.44 -9.92 2.52
C ALA A 413 -6.47 -10.75 3.29
N GLY A 414 -7.70 -10.23 3.39
CA GLY A 414 -8.87 -10.97 3.85
C GLY A 414 -9.39 -11.90 2.75
N GLN A 415 -10.71 -11.94 2.56
CA GLN A 415 -11.28 -12.59 1.38
C GLN A 415 -11.12 -11.69 0.13
N GLY A 416 -10.65 -12.26 -0.97
CA GLY A 416 -10.49 -11.55 -2.25
C GLY A 416 -9.13 -10.89 -2.43
N ASP A 417 -9.10 -9.82 -3.24
CA ASP A 417 -7.87 -9.14 -3.59
C ASP A 417 -7.30 -8.34 -2.41
N PRO A 418 -5.96 -8.31 -2.23
CA PRO A 418 -5.33 -7.50 -1.20
C PRO A 418 -5.62 -6.00 -1.42
N VAL A 419 -6.19 -5.35 -0.41
CA VAL A 419 -6.39 -3.90 -0.37
C VAL A 419 -5.23 -3.28 0.40
N GLN A 420 -4.61 -2.25 -0.17
CA GLN A 420 -3.54 -1.53 0.53
C GLN A 420 -4.12 -0.68 1.68
N PRO A 421 -3.37 -0.46 2.77
CA PRO A 421 -3.86 0.22 3.96
C PRO A 421 -4.59 1.55 3.71
N TRP A 422 -4.07 2.34 2.77
CA TRP A 422 -4.59 3.65 2.42
C TRP A 422 -5.79 3.64 1.46
N HIS A 423 -6.19 2.46 0.95
CA HIS A 423 -7.36 2.28 0.08
C HIS A 423 -8.53 1.58 0.79
N GLY A 424 -8.48 1.49 2.12
CA GLY A 424 -9.52 0.85 2.92
C GLY A 424 -9.42 1.27 4.39
N SER A 425 -10.18 0.57 5.24
CA SER A 425 -10.06 0.63 6.69
C SER A 425 -9.87 -0.76 7.27
N SER A 426 -9.33 -0.79 8.50
CA SER A 426 -9.03 -2.06 9.15
C SER A 426 -10.29 -2.79 9.58
N ILE A 427 -10.28 -4.11 9.47
CA ILE A 427 -11.31 -4.99 10.05
C ILE A 427 -10.67 -6.06 10.95
N CYS A 428 -11.16 -6.15 12.17
CA CYS A 428 -10.95 -7.26 13.09
C CYS A 428 -11.88 -8.40 12.69
N GLN A 429 -11.30 -9.52 12.24
CA GLN A 429 -12.08 -10.65 11.71
C GLN A 429 -11.45 -11.99 12.13
N LEU A 430 -12.31 -13.00 12.30
CA LEU A 430 -11.86 -14.38 12.52
C LEU A 430 -11.27 -14.98 11.25
N THR A 431 -10.21 -15.76 11.43
CA THR A 431 -9.64 -16.63 10.42
C THR A 431 -10.41 -17.95 10.38
N ARG A 432 -10.15 -18.79 9.37
CA ARG A 432 -10.69 -20.16 9.32
C ARG A 432 -10.30 -21.03 10.52
N THR A 433 -9.26 -20.66 11.26
CA THR A 433 -8.80 -21.37 12.46
C THR A 433 -9.24 -20.66 13.74
N SER A 434 -10.28 -19.83 13.68
CA SER A 434 -10.84 -19.07 14.80
C SER A 434 -9.82 -18.18 15.53
N LYS A 435 -8.79 -17.70 14.81
CA LYS A 435 -7.87 -16.67 15.32
C LYS A 435 -8.31 -15.30 14.82
N ILE A 436 -8.07 -14.25 15.60
CA ILE A 436 -8.35 -12.89 15.19
C ILE A 436 -7.18 -12.36 14.35
N LYS A 437 -7.52 -11.65 13.27
CA LYS A 437 -6.55 -10.94 12.44
C LYS A 437 -7.14 -9.64 11.92
N PHE A 438 -6.26 -8.67 11.69
CA PHE A 438 -6.60 -7.40 11.07
C PHE A 438 -6.34 -7.46 9.57
N TYR A 439 -7.40 -7.24 8.79
CA TYR A 439 -7.35 -7.09 7.34
C TYR A 439 -7.66 -5.64 6.95
N THR A 440 -7.50 -5.32 5.68
CA THR A 440 -7.96 -4.04 5.12
C THR A 440 -9.03 -4.31 4.08
N HIS A 441 -10.16 -3.61 4.17
CA HIS A 441 -11.24 -3.65 3.18
C HIS A 441 -11.79 -2.24 2.94
N PRO A 442 -12.35 -1.96 1.75
CA PRO A 442 -13.01 -0.70 1.51
C PRO A 442 -14.26 -0.59 2.38
N VAL A 443 -14.56 0.62 2.87
CA VAL A 443 -15.70 0.89 3.76
C VAL A 443 -17.03 0.39 3.17
N LEU A 444 -17.25 0.49 1.86
CA LEU A 444 -18.45 -0.07 1.22
C LEU A 444 -18.66 -1.56 1.51
N LEU A 445 -17.58 -2.35 1.51
CA LEU A 445 -17.65 -3.77 1.83
C LEU A 445 -17.86 -4.02 3.33
N LEU A 446 -17.25 -3.18 4.18
CA LEU A 446 -17.35 -3.29 5.64
C LEU A 446 -18.79 -3.03 6.10
N GLU A 447 -19.35 -1.90 5.67
CA GLU A 447 -20.66 -1.44 6.12
C GLU A 447 -21.78 -2.26 5.48
N GLY A 448 -21.67 -2.56 4.18
CA GLY A 448 -22.62 -3.42 3.49
C GLY A 448 -22.69 -4.85 4.07
N LYS A 449 -21.64 -5.30 4.77
CA LYS A 449 -21.63 -6.59 5.49
C LYS A 449 -22.02 -6.50 6.96
N GLY A 450 -22.45 -5.34 7.44
CA GLY A 450 -22.90 -5.21 8.82
C GLY A 450 -21.78 -5.03 9.86
N ALA A 451 -20.56 -4.68 9.45
CA ALA A 451 -19.44 -4.52 10.38
C ALA A 451 -19.63 -3.35 11.36
N THR A 452 -19.23 -3.54 12.61
CA THR A 452 -19.38 -2.57 13.70
C THR A 452 -18.19 -1.62 13.74
N PRO A 453 -18.35 -0.29 13.51
CA PRO A 453 -17.24 0.64 13.62
C PRO A 453 -16.82 0.86 15.08
N ILE A 454 -15.52 0.90 15.32
CA ILE A 454 -14.93 1.24 16.62
C ILE A 454 -14.39 2.66 16.56
N LEU A 455 -15.04 3.57 17.28
CA LEU A 455 -14.67 4.98 17.37
C LEU A 455 -13.93 5.26 18.67
N VAL A 456 -12.90 6.10 18.63
CA VAL A 456 -12.25 6.59 19.86
C VAL A 456 -12.93 7.88 20.30
N GLU A 457 -13.53 7.86 21.48
CA GLU A 457 -14.13 9.05 22.09
C GLU A 457 -13.03 9.85 22.81
N ASP A 458 -12.38 10.76 22.08
CA ASP A 458 -11.39 11.68 22.62
C ASP A 458 -11.97 13.11 22.67
N PRO A 459 -12.37 13.62 23.84
CA PRO A 459 -12.96 14.96 23.97
C PRO A 459 -12.04 16.08 23.48
N GLN A 460 -10.73 15.84 23.47
CA GLN A 460 -9.71 16.79 23.01
C GLN A 460 -9.32 16.59 21.54
N ASP A 461 -9.88 15.58 20.87
CA ASP A 461 -9.55 15.17 19.51
C ASP A 461 -8.04 15.12 19.21
N ARG A 462 -7.23 14.69 20.18
CA ARG A 462 -5.77 14.55 20.02
C ARG A 462 -5.44 13.54 18.94
N LEU A 463 -6.33 12.56 18.73
CA LEU A 463 -6.21 11.57 17.67
C LEU A 463 -6.61 12.08 16.29
N GLY A 464 -7.38 13.17 16.19
CA GLY A 464 -7.93 13.67 14.92
C GLY A 464 -8.91 12.69 14.25
N LEU A 465 -9.35 11.65 14.98
CA LEU A 465 -10.19 10.57 14.46
C LEU A 465 -11.67 10.82 14.72
N LYS A 466 -12.08 12.08 14.96
CA LYS A 466 -13.49 12.42 15.15
C LYS A 466 -14.33 11.91 13.96
N ASN A 467 -15.29 11.03 14.25
CA ASN A 467 -16.13 10.35 13.26
C ASN A 467 -15.39 9.43 12.27
N GLN A 468 -14.10 9.19 12.45
CA GLN A 468 -13.31 8.21 11.69
C GLN A 468 -13.10 6.96 12.55
N PRO A 469 -13.44 5.76 12.06
CA PRO A 469 -13.20 4.53 12.80
C PRO A 469 -11.70 4.25 12.94
N LEU A 470 -11.28 3.85 14.14
CA LEU A 470 -9.95 3.27 14.35
C LEU A 470 -9.84 1.94 13.60
N PHE A 471 -10.92 1.15 13.62
CA PHE A 471 -11.12 -0.07 12.84
C PHE A 471 -12.60 -0.48 12.88
N TYR A 472 -12.95 -1.54 12.16
CA TYR A 472 -14.26 -2.19 12.19
C TYR A 472 -14.15 -3.58 12.81
N VAL A 473 -15.20 -4.07 13.45
CA VAL A 473 -15.31 -5.47 13.88
C VAL A 473 -16.29 -6.19 12.97
N SER A 474 -15.85 -7.33 12.43
CA SER A 474 -16.68 -8.17 11.57
C SER A 474 -17.88 -8.73 12.35
N ALA A 475 -19.02 -8.90 11.65
CA ALA A 475 -20.28 -9.35 12.26
C ALA A 475 -20.22 -10.78 12.83
N ASP A 476 -19.17 -11.56 12.52
CA ASP A 476 -18.91 -12.89 13.07
C ASP A 476 -18.21 -12.87 14.44
N ILE A 477 -17.78 -11.70 14.93
CA ILE A 477 -17.24 -11.51 16.27
C ILE A 477 -18.31 -10.89 17.16
N CYS A 478 -18.90 -11.72 18.04
CA CYS A 478 -19.83 -11.25 19.06
C CYS A 478 -19.08 -10.81 20.32
N PHE A 479 -19.35 -9.62 20.81
CA PHE A 479 -18.81 -9.10 22.07
C PHE A 479 -19.88 -8.31 22.83
N LYS A 480 -19.84 -8.36 24.17
CA LYS A 480 -20.81 -7.67 25.05
C LYS A 480 -20.52 -6.19 25.21
N ASP A 481 -19.24 -5.86 25.31
CA ASP A 481 -18.72 -4.51 25.51
C ASP A 481 -17.27 -4.43 24.98
N SER A 482 -16.66 -3.25 25.06
CA SER A 482 -15.29 -3.04 24.58
C SER A 482 -14.25 -3.82 25.38
N GLY A 483 -14.51 -4.16 26.65
CA GLY A 483 -13.62 -4.98 27.48
C GLY A 483 -13.58 -6.44 27.02
N ASP A 484 -14.76 -7.02 26.76
CA ASP A 484 -14.89 -8.36 26.16
C ASP A 484 -14.20 -8.41 24.78
N LEU A 485 -14.42 -7.41 23.92
CA LEU A 485 -13.74 -7.32 22.63
C LEU A 485 -12.20 -7.30 22.79
N LEU A 486 -11.67 -6.48 23.70
CA LEU A 486 -10.23 -6.40 23.94
C LEU A 486 -9.68 -7.74 24.42
N HIS A 487 -10.37 -8.40 25.34
CA HIS A 487 -9.99 -9.71 25.85
C HIS A 487 -9.98 -10.78 24.76
N GLN A 488 -10.95 -10.76 23.85
CA GLN A 488 -10.97 -11.65 22.69
C GLN A 488 -9.78 -11.37 21.76
N ILE A 489 -9.49 -10.10 21.47
CA ILE A 489 -8.32 -9.71 20.66
C ILE A 489 -7.04 -10.22 21.33
N GLU A 490 -6.84 -9.98 22.62
CA GLU A 490 -5.67 -10.43 23.38
C GLU A 490 -5.42 -11.94 23.25
N ASN A 491 -6.47 -12.75 23.42
CA ASN A 491 -6.33 -14.21 23.44
C ASN A 491 -6.26 -14.84 22.04
N LEU A 492 -6.85 -14.21 21.03
CA LEU A 492 -7.05 -14.82 19.71
C LEU A 492 -6.21 -14.17 18.62
N LEU A 493 -5.61 -13.01 18.84
CA LEU A 493 -4.83 -12.29 17.83
C LEU A 493 -3.69 -13.15 17.31
N THR A 494 -3.54 -13.17 15.99
CA THR A 494 -2.36 -13.72 15.33
C THR A 494 -1.75 -12.73 14.34
N ARG A 495 -0.41 -12.64 14.36
CA ARG A 495 0.36 -11.87 13.39
C ARG A 495 0.78 -12.71 12.17
N LYS A 496 0.46 -14.02 12.14
CA LYS A 496 0.78 -14.88 10.99
C LYS A 496 0.01 -14.41 9.75
N ARG A 497 0.75 -14.03 8.71
CA ARG A 497 0.19 -13.54 7.44
C ARG A 497 -0.38 -14.67 6.58
N LYS A 498 0.27 -15.83 6.60
CA LYS A 498 -0.23 -17.09 6.00
C LYS A 498 -0.43 -18.12 7.10
N LEU A 499 -1.66 -18.62 7.22
CA LEU A 499 -2.03 -19.70 8.14
C LEU A 499 -1.93 -21.05 7.44
#